data_AF-A0ABD0P7H3-F1
#
_entry.id   AF-A0ABD0P7H3-F1
#
_cell.length_a   1.000
_cell.length_b   1.000
_cell.length_c   1.000
_cell.angle_alpha   90.00
_cell.angle_beta   90.00
_cell.angle_gamma   90.00
#
_symmetry.space_group_name_H-M   'P 1'
#
loop_
_entity.id
_entity.type
_entity.pdbx_description
1 polymer ?
#
loop_
_entity_poly.entity_id
_entity_poly.type
_entity_poly.pdbx_seq_one_letter_code
_entity_poly.pdbx_strand_id
1 'polypeptide(L)'
;YAVQIFHDALSTGHHECYLRSNTRLPMMHISDCHRATVEFMQTPESQLSLRTYNIAAMSFTPEEVAEEIRKHLPHLRVTYNPDTIRQTI
;
A
#
# COMPACT_ATOMS: atom_id res chain seq x y z
N TYR A 1 -4.16 -2.68 -6.16
CA TYR A 1 -2.96 -3.48 -6.48
C TYR A 1 -2.37 -4.10 -5.21
N ALA A 2 -2.10 -3.31 -4.15
CA ALA A 2 -1.33 -3.79 -3.00
C ALA A 2 -1.94 -4.95 -2.22
N VAL A 3 -3.26 -5.03 -2.04
CA VAL A 3 -3.88 -6.23 -1.42
C VAL A 3 -3.96 -7.38 -2.42
N GLN A 4 -4.21 -7.06 -3.69
CA GLN A 4 -4.40 -8.04 -4.75
C GLN A 4 -3.14 -8.84 -5.06
N ILE A 5 -1.95 -8.22 -5.01
CA ILE A 5 -0.68 -8.95 -5.19
C ILE A 5 -0.49 -10.05 -4.14
N PHE A 6 -0.96 -9.86 -2.89
CA PHE A 6 -0.89 -10.91 -1.88
C PHE A 6 -1.86 -12.08 -2.18
N HIS A 7 -3.08 -11.78 -2.62
CA HIS A 7 -4.03 -12.82 -3.01
C HIS A 7 -3.55 -13.61 -4.23
N ASP A 8 -3.07 -12.91 -5.25
CA ASP A 8 -2.58 -13.51 -6.48
C ASP A 8 -1.31 -14.32 -6.24
N ALA A 9 -0.39 -13.81 -5.40
CA ALA A 9 0.82 -14.54 -5.01
C ALA A 9 0.52 -15.88 -4.32
N LEU A 10 -0.50 -15.93 -3.47
CA LEU A 10 -0.89 -17.14 -2.76
C LEU A 10 -1.76 -18.09 -3.60
N SER A 11 -2.57 -17.55 -4.51
CA SER A 11 -3.53 -18.32 -5.31
C SER A 11 -2.89 -18.91 -6.58
N THR A 12 -2.26 -18.06 -7.39
CA THR A 12 -1.76 -18.43 -8.73
C THR A 12 -0.25 -18.31 -8.85
N GLY A 13 0.41 -17.59 -7.94
CA GLY A 13 1.83 -17.25 -8.03
C GLY A 13 2.12 -16.22 -9.13
N HIS A 14 1.09 -15.60 -9.70
CA HIS A 14 1.23 -14.60 -10.77
C HIS A 14 0.30 -13.41 -10.56
N HIS A 15 0.87 -12.20 -10.55
CA HIS A 15 0.12 -10.95 -10.41
C HIS A 15 0.34 -10.03 -11.62
N GLU A 16 -0.74 -9.48 -12.17
CA GLU A 16 -0.71 -8.42 -13.18
C GLU A 16 -1.00 -7.08 -12.50
N CYS A 17 0.01 -6.21 -12.43
CA CYS A 17 -0.08 -4.90 -11.81
C CYS A 17 -0.49 -3.85 -12.85
N TYR A 18 -1.56 -3.09 -12.54
CA TYR A 18 -2.06 -2.01 -13.40
C TYR A 18 -1.30 -0.68 -13.24
N LEU A 19 -0.28 -0.63 -12.39
CA LEU A 19 0.58 0.54 -12.18
C LEU A 19 1.96 0.29 -12.80
N ARG A 20 2.69 1.36 -13.10
CA ARG A 20 4.12 1.25 -13.44
C ARG A 20 4.90 0.73 -12.25
N SER A 21 5.92 -0.07 -12.51
CA SER A 21 6.81 -0.67 -11.49
C SER A 21 7.44 0.35 -10.54
N ASN A 22 7.66 1.58 -11.00
CA ASN A 22 8.27 2.68 -10.25
C ASN A 22 7.25 3.66 -9.61
N THR A 23 5.94 3.37 -9.69
CA THR A 23 4.91 4.25 -9.12
C THR A 23 4.99 4.21 -7.60
N ARG A 24 5.46 5.28 -6.96
CA ARG A 24 5.58 5.32 -5.50
C ARG A 24 4.30 5.84 -4.86
N LEU A 25 3.67 5.04 -4.01
CA LEU A 25 2.43 5.42 -3.33
C LEU A 25 2.58 5.33 -1.81
N PRO A 26 2.00 6.29 -1.06
CA PRO A 26 1.89 6.19 0.39
C PRO A 26 0.83 5.16 0.77
N MET A 27 1.20 4.24 1.66
CA MET A 27 0.39 3.13 2.11
C MET A 27 0.48 2.99 3.63
N MET A 28 -0.57 2.42 4.23
CA MET A 28 -0.65 2.19 5.66
C MET A 28 -1.30 0.83 5.93
N HIS A 29 -0.74 0.07 6.86
CA HIS A 29 -1.37 -1.17 7.30
C HIS A 29 -2.65 -0.86 8.09
N ILE A 30 -3.67 -1.71 7.96
CA ILE A 30 -4.99 -1.45 8.54
C ILE A 30 -4.95 -1.30 10.07
N SER A 31 -4.07 -2.03 10.76
CA SER A 31 -3.90 -1.90 12.22
C SER A 31 -3.42 -0.51 12.64
N ASP A 32 -2.52 0.10 11.88
CA ASP A 32 -2.04 1.45 12.14
C ASP A 32 -3.10 2.50 11.85
N CYS A 33 -3.91 2.28 10.80
CA CYS A 33 -5.05 3.15 10.50
C CYS A 33 -6.09 3.17 11.63
N HIS A 34 -6.42 1.99 12.17
CA HIS A 34 -7.30 1.88 13.32
C HIS A 34 -6.73 2.59 14.54
N ARG A 35 -5.47 2.32 14.87
CA ARG A 35 -4.80 2.94 16.01
C ARG A 35 -4.77 4.47 15.87
N ALA A 36 -4.33 4.97 14.72
CA ALA A 36 -4.25 6.40 14.43
C ALA A 36 -5.62 7.10 14.55
N THR A 37 -6.69 6.44 14.09
CA THR A 37 -8.06 6.95 14.21
C THR A 37 -8.49 7.05 15.67
N VAL A 38 -8.25 6.00 16.46
CA VAL A 38 -8.58 5.99 17.90
C VAL A 38 -7.79 7.05 18.65
N GLU A 39 -6.47 7.13 18.42
CA GLU A 39 -5.61 8.15 19.02
C GLU A 39 -6.09 9.57 18.69
N PHE A 40 -6.41 9.84 17.43
CA PHE A 40 -6.93 11.14 17.01
C PHE A 40 -8.25 11.50 17.70
N MET A 41 -9.19 10.55 17.77
CA MET A 41 -10.51 10.75 18.39
C MET A 41 -10.46 10.91 19.91
N GLN A 42 -9.45 10.34 20.57
CA GLN A 42 -9.30 10.40 22.04
C GLN A 42 -8.41 11.57 22.50
N THR A 43 -7.68 12.20 21.58
CA THR A 43 -6.78 13.32 21.90
C THR A 43 -7.60 14.54 22.35
N PRO A 44 -7.26 15.17 23.49
CA PRO A 44 -7.92 16.40 23.92
C PRO A 44 -7.82 17.49 22.86
N GLU A 45 -8.92 18.21 22.66
CA GLU A 45 -9.00 19.27 21.63
C GLU A 45 -7.92 20.36 21.81
N SER A 46 -7.52 20.66 23.04
CA SER A 46 -6.46 21.63 23.34
C SER A 46 -5.08 21.21 22.81
N GLN A 47 -4.88 19.93 22.50
CA GLN A 47 -3.64 19.40 21.92
C GLN A 47 -3.70 19.32 20.39
N LEU A 48 -4.87 19.53 19.78
CA LEU A 48 -5.05 19.51 18.34
C LEU A 48 -4.97 20.94 17.80
N SER A 49 -3.90 21.26 17.07
CA SER A 49 -3.75 22.56 16.39
C SER A 49 -4.60 22.69 15.13
N LEU A 50 -4.92 21.56 14.48
CA LEU A 50 -5.71 21.45 13.26
C LEU A 50 -6.87 20.47 13.43
N ARG A 51 -7.83 20.52 12.50
CA ARG A 51 -8.93 19.54 12.39
C ARG A 51 -8.65 18.41 11.41
N THR A 52 -7.59 18.53 10.62
CA THR A 52 -7.21 17.55 9.59
C THR A 52 -5.71 17.35 9.64
N TYR A 53 -5.28 16.09 9.66
CA TYR A 53 -3.87 15.70 9.64
C TYR A 53 -3.65 14.65 8.57
N ASN A 54 -2.56 14.79 7.81
CA ASN A 54 -2.10 13.75 6.90
C ASN A 54 -1.29 12.74 7.70
N ILE A 55 -1.74 11.49 7.73
CA ILE A 55 -1.07 10.41 8.45
C ILE A 55 -0.45 9.47 7.40
N ALA A 56 0.86 9.25 7.51
CA ALA A 56 1.62 8.38 6.63
C ALA A 56 2.32 7.29 7.44
N ALA A 57 2.51 6.11 6.84
CA ALA A 57 3.29 5.03 7.45
C ALA A 57 4.50 4.70 6.59
N MET A 58 4.27 4.19 5.38
CA MET A 58 5.35 3.82 4.45
C MET A 58 4.96 4.19 3.03
N SER A 59 5.94 4.52 2.20
CA SER A 59 5.73 4.75 0.77
C SER A 59 6.61 3.78 0.01
N PHE A 60 6.04 3.06 -0.94
CA PHE A 60 6.76 2.06 -1.72
C PHE A 60 6.26 1.96 -3.16
N THR A 61 7.05 1.32 -4.02
CA THR A 61 6.71 1.02 -5.41
C THR A 61 6.18 -0.41 -5.55
N PRO A 62 5.41 -0.74 -6.60
CA PRO A 62 5.02 -2.11 -6.90
C PRO A 62 6.20 -3.09 -6.99
N GLU A 63 7.35 -2.67 -7.52
CA GLU A 63 8.53 -3.53 -7.59
C GLU A 63 9.13 -3.79 -6.20
N GLU A 64 9.22 -2.78 -5.33
CA GLU A 64 9.69 -2.96 -3.95
C GLU A 64 8.81 -3.98 -3.19
N VAL A 65 7.49 -3.94 -3.40
CA VAL A 65 6.57 -4.94 -2.81
C VAL A 65 6.79 -6.32 -3.41
N ALA A 66 6.94 -6.41 -4.73
CA ALA A 66 7.18 -7.68 -5.41
C ALA A 66 8.48 -8.34 -4.92
N GLU A 67 9.55 -7.56 -4.76
CA GLU A 67 10.83 -8.02 -4.21
C GLU A 67 10.70 -8.52 -2.78
N GLU A 68 9.99 -7.80 -1.91
CA GLU A 68 9.75 -8.27 -0.54
C GLU A 68 8.92 -9.56 -0.50
N ILE A 69 7.87 -9.67 -1.33
CA ILE A 69 7.08 -10.90 -1.40
C ILE A 69 7.94 -12.06 -1.95
N ARG A 70 8.82 -11.82 -2.93
CA ARG A 70 9.73 -12.85 -3.46
C ARG A 70 10.67 -13.44 -2.42
N LYS A 71 11.01 -12.71 -1.35
CA LYS A 71 11.79 -13.29 -0.22
C LYS A 71 11.04 -14.41 0.50
N HIS A 72 9.71 -14.37 0.49
CA HIS A 72 8.85 -15.38 1.11
C HIS A 72 8.26 -16.36 0.08
N LEU A 73 8.04 -15.92 -1.16
CA LEU A 73 7.50 -16.68 -2.29
C LEU A 73 8.37 -16.47 -3.54
N PRO A 74 9.51 -17.18 -3.67
CA PRO A 74 10.50 -16.95 -4.73
C PRO A 74 9.98 -17.13 -6.16
N HIS A 75 8.87 -17.84 -6.33
CA HIS A 75 8.28 -18.15 -7.63
C HIS A 75 7.27 -17.08 -8.12
N LEU A 76 7.02 -16.03 -7.32
CA LEU A 76 6.08 -14.96 -7.69
C LEU A 76 6.52 -14.27 -8.99
N ARG A 77 5.66 -14.32 -10.00
CA ARG A 77 5.83 -13.59 -11.27
C ARG A 77 4.94 -12.36 -11.27
N VAL A 78 5.53 -11.19 -11.49
CA VAL A 78 4.78 -9.92 -11.61
C VAL A 78 4.94 -9.37 -13.01
N THR A 79 3.83 -9.01 -13.66
CA THR A 79 3.79 -8.28 -14.93
C THR A 79 3.20 -6.89 -14.71
N TYR A 80 3.57 -5.94 -15.55
CA TYR A 80 3.11 -4.56 -15.47
C TYR A 80 2.35 -4.21 -16.74
N ASN A 81 1.06 -3.91 -16.60
CA ASN A 81 0.19 -3.47 -17.69
C ASN A 81 -0.48 -2.15 -17.27
N PRO A 82 0.23 -1.01 -17.39
CA PRO A 82 -0.25 0.24 -16.84
C PRO A 82 -1.57 0.69 -17.47
N ASP A 83 -2.60 0.82 -16.64
CA ASP A 83 -3.89 1.41 -17.03
C ASP A 83 -3.80 2.94 -16.88
N THR A 84 -4.01 3.67 -17.98
CA THR A 84 -3.88 5.13 -18.03
C THR A 84 -4.80 5.85 -17.04
N ILE A 85 -5.99 5.31 -16.78
CA ILE A 85 -6.95 5.88 -15.84
C ILE A 85 -6.44 5.70 -14.41
N ARG A 86 -5.94 4.50 -14.09
CA ARG A 86 -5.51 4.14 -12.73
C ARG A 86 -4.08 4.59 -12.40
N GLN A 87 -3.31 5.04 -13.39
CA GLN A 87 -1.94 5.53 -13.20
C GLN A 87 -1.88 7.01 -12.79
N THR A 88 -2.93 7.78 -13.03
CA THR A 88 -2.96 9.24 -12.75
C THR A 88 -3.24 9.55 -11.27
N ILE A 89 -3.25 8.52 -10.41
CA ILE A 89 -3.54 8.60 -8.97
C ILE A 89 -2.30 9.08 -8.21
#